data_AF-A0A1Z9B788-F1
#
_entry.id   AF-A0A1Z9B788-F1
#
_cell.length_a   1.000
_cell.length_b   1.000
_cell.length_c   1.000
_cell.angle_alpha   90.00
_cell.angle_beta   90.00
_cell.angle_gamma   90.00
#
_symmetry.space_group_name_H-M   'P 1'
#
loop_
_entity.id
_entity.type
_entity.pdbx_description
1 polymer ?
#
loop_
_entity_poly.entity_id
_entity_poly.type
_entity_poly.pdbx_seq_one_letter_code
_entity_poly.pdbx_strand_id
1 'polypeptide(L)' 'MLKETYALLMSPNKNPLKHLPKIVRFQFMTTLAFMWSFIFTMWIGTMAFFGPSAIAHLLILIGVFFTADVFRKAKKDKN' A
#
# COMPACT_ATOMS: atom_id res chain seq x y z
N MET A 1 10.07 8.68 17.82
CA MET A 1 8.66 9.12 17.84
C MET A 1 7.96 8.88 16.49
N LEU A 2 8.33 9.57 15.40
CA LEU A 2 7.66 9.44 14.09
C LEU A 2 7.58 8.01 13.52
N LYS A 3 8.66 7.21 13.64
CA LYS A 3 8.68 5.81 13.18
C LYS A 3 7.68 4.93 13.91
N GLU A 4 7.50 5.13 15.21
CA GLU A 4 6.54 4.37 16.01
C GLU A 4 5.11 4.79 15.68
N THR A 5 4.84 6.10 15.54
CA THR A 5 3.54 6.61 15.11
C THR A 5 3.17 6.09 13.72
N TYR A 6 4.12 6.13 12.77
CA TYR A 6 3.93 5.57 11.44
C TYR A 6 3.63 4.07 11.49
N ALA A 7 4.35 3.32 12.32
CA ALA A 7 4.13 1.88 12.47
C ALA A 7 2.76 1.57 13.09
N LEU A 8 2.24 2.40 13.99
CA LEU A 8 0.89 2.23 14.55
C LEU A 8 -0.21 2.37 13.49
N LEU A 9 0.00 3.19 12.45
CA LEU A 9 -0.95 3.35 11.36
C LEU A 9 -0.74 2.30 10.27
N MET A 10 0.49 2.17 9.77
CA MET A 10 0.79 1.42 8.55
C MET A 10 1.29 -0.01 8.77
N SER A 11 1.69 -0.39 9.98
CA SER A 11 2.13 -1.77 10.22
C SER A 11 0.93 -2.69 10.47
N PRO A 12 0.70 -3.72 9.65
CA PRO A 12 -0.39 -4.69 9.86
C PRO A 12 -0.22 -5.56 11.12
N ASN A 13 0.93 -5.47 11.79
CA ASN A 13 1.23 -6.16 13.04
C ASN A 13 1.02 -5.28 14.28
N LYS A 14 1.07 -3.96 14.13
CA LYS A 14 0.92 -3.02 15.25
C LYS A 14 -0.41 -2.27 15.23
N ASN A 15 -1.01 -2.07 14.06
CA ASN A 15 -2.24 -1.30 13.91
C ASN A 15 -3.44 -1.98 14.59
N PRO A 16 -4.53 -1.24 14.83
CA PRO A 16 -5.73 -1.80 15.48
C PRO A 16 -6.34 -2.99 14.72
N LEU A 17 -6.12 -3.08 13.39
CA LEU A 17 -6.61 -4.17 12.54
C LEU A 17 -5.84 -5.49 12.73
N LYS A 18 -4.76 -5.50 13.51
CA LYS A 18 -3.90 -6.68 13.75
C LYS A 18 -4.58 -7.93 14.32
N HIS A 19 -5.83 -7.84 14.76
CA HIS A 19 -6.60 -8.98 15.26
C HIS A 19 -7.39 -9.71 14.16
N LEU A 20 -7.59 -9.09 13.00
CA LEU A 20 -8.38 -9.65 11.89
C LEU A 20 -7.59 -10.73 11.12
N PRO A 21 -8.20 -11.56 10.27
CA PRO A 21 -7.47 -12.43 9.34
C PRO A 21 -6.59 -11.63 8.37
N LYS A 22 -5.46 -12.19 7.91
CA LYS A 22 -4.49 -11.48 7.05
C LYS A 22 -5.11 -10.84 5.81
N ILE A 23 -5.99 -11.57 5.12
CA ILE A 23 -6.67 -11.09 3.91
C ILE A 23 -7.59 -9.91 4.20
N VAL A 24 -8.29 -9.94 5.34
CA VAL A 24 -9.20 -8.87 5.78
C VAL A 24 -8.42 -7.62 6.15
N ARG A 25 -7.28 -7.77 6.85
CA ARG A 25 -6.37 -6.64 7.14
C ARG A 25 -5.91 -5.96 5.86
N PHE A 26 -5.51 -6.74 4.86
CA PHE A 26 -5.06 -6.22 3.57
C PHE A 26 -6.18 -5.42 2.90
N GLN A 27 -7.40 -5.98 2.81
CA GLN A 27 -8.55 -5.30 2.21
C GLN A 27 -8.83 -3.96 2.88
N PHE A 28 -8.93 -3.91 4.22
CA PHE A 28 -9.18 -2.65 4.94
C PHE A 28 -8.05 -1.64 4.75
N MET A 29 -6.79 -2.06 4.82
CA MET A 29 -5.64 -1.17 4.57
C MET A 29 -5.64 -0.62 3.15
N THR A 30 -6.01 -1.44 2.15
CA THR A 30 -6.15 -1.02 0.75
C THR A 30 -7.30 -0.04 0.58
N THR A 31 -8.48 -0.31 1.17
CA THR A 31 -9.62 0.63 1.15
C THR A 31 -9.25 1.97 1.78
N LEU A 32 -8.54 1.95 2.90
CA LEU A 32 -8.10 3.18 3.58
C LEU A 32 -7.14 3.99 2.68
N ALA A 33 -6.23 3.31 1.98
CA ALA A 33 -5.34 3.94 1.00
C ALA A 33 -6.14 4.59 -0.14
N PHE A 34 -7.12 3.89 -0.73
CA PHE A 34 -7.99 4.46 -1.77
C PHE A 34 -8.80 5.66 -1.28
N MET A 35 -9.35 5.59 -0.06
CA MET A 35 -10.09 6.69 0.55
C MET A 35 -9.20 7.93 0.67
N TRP A 36 -7.98 7.80 1.18
CA TRP A 36 -7.05 8.93 1.31
C TRP A 36 -6.60 9.48 -0.05
N SER A 37 -6.31 8.63 -1.04
CA SER A 37 -6.03 9.07 -2.41
C SER A 37 -7.18 9.86 -3.02
N PHE A 38 -8.42 9.44 -2.75
CA PHE A 38 -9.63 10.14 -3.21
C PHE A 38 -9.80 11.49 -2.53
N ILE A 39 -9.64 11.57 -1.20
CA ILE A 39 -9.71 12.82 -0.43
C ILE A 39 -8.69 13.83 -0.96
N PHE A 40 -7.44 13.41 -1.18
CA PHE A 40 -6.41 14.32 -1.69
C PHE A 40 -6.67 14.79 -3.12
N THR A 41 -7.26 13.93 -3.95
CA THR A 41 -7.60 14.31 -5.33
C THR A 41 -8.77 15.29 -5.38
N MET A 42 -9.78 15.07 -4.55
CA MET A 42 -10.88 16.03 -4.34
C MET A 42 -10.35 17.37 -3.83
N TRP A 43 -9.42 17.35 -2.87
CA TRP A 43 -8.84 18.56 -2.30
C TRP A 43 -8.05 19.39 -3.33
N ILE A 44 -7.26 18.74 -4.19
CA ILE A 44 -6.50 19.40 -5.26
C ILE A 44 -7.43 19.83 -6.43
N GLY A 45 -8.67 19.34 -6.48
CA GLY A 45 -9.73 19.85 -7.36
C GLY A 45 -9.78 19.23 -8.76
N THR A 46 -9.09 18.12 -9.01
CA THR A 46 -8.95 17.54 -10.36
C THR A 46 -9.39 16.07 -10.40
N MET A 47 -10.70 15.83 -10.30
CA MET A 47 -11.27 14.47 -10.35
C MET A 47 -10.97 13.71 -11.64
N ALA A 48 -10.80 14.42 -12.76
CA ALA A 48 -10.41 13.83 -14.03
C ALA A 48 -9.05 13.09 -13.98
N PHE A 49 -8.16 13.48 -13.07
CA PHE A 49 -6.83 12.87 -12.93
C PHE A 49 -6.78 11.75 -11.90
N PHE A 50 -7.85 11.55 -11.11
CA PHE A 50 -7.88 10.49 -10.09
C PHE A 50 -7.68 9.10 -10.70
N GLY A 51 -8.47 8.76 -11.72
CA GLY A 51 -8.42 7.46 -12.39
C GLY A 51 -7.05 7.15 -13.00
N PRO A 52 -6.53 8.01 -13.90
CA PRO A 52 -5.19 7.85 -14.47
C PRO A 52 -4.08 7.76 -13.41
N SER A 53 -4.16 8.59 -12.36
CA SER A 53 -3.20 8.55 -11.25
C SER A 53 -3.24 7.22 -10.49
N ALA A 54 -4.43 6.69 -10.19
CA ALA A 54 -4.58 5.41 -9.50
C ALA A 54 -4.01 4.24 -10.33
N ILE A 55 -4.23 4.25 -11.65
CA ILE A 55 -3.66 3.24 -12.57
C ILE A 55 -2.13 3.35 -12.58
N ALA A 56 -1.58 4.57 -12.71
CA ALA A 56 -0.13 4.78 -12.68
C ALA A 56 0.50 4.29 -11.37
N HIS A 57 -0.12 4.58 -10.22
CA HIS A 57 0.32 4.06 -8.92
C HIS A 57 0.30 2.53 -8.86
N LEU A 58 -0.77 1.88 -9.38
CA LEU A 58 -0.87 0.43 -9.41
C LEU A 58 0.25 -0.21 -10.25
N LEU A 59 0.56 0.36 -11.42
CA LEU A 59 1.65 -0.11 -12.28
C LEU A 59 3.01 0.00 -11.58
N ILE A 60 3.27 1.12 -10.89
CA ILE A 60 4.49 1.31 -10.10
C ILE A 60 4.58 0.24 -8.99
N LEU A 61 3.50 0.01 -8.24
CA LEU A 61 3.48 -1.01 -7.19
C LEU A 61 3.77 -2.41 -7.76
N ILE A 62 3.16 -2.77 -8.88
CA ILE A 62 3.43 -4.04 -9.57
C ILE A 62 4.92 -4.15 -9.90
N GLY A 63 5.52 -3.12 -10.49
CA GLY A 63 6.94 -3.11 -10.83
C GLY A 63 7.85 -3.29 -9.62
N VAL A 64 7.55 -2.60 -8.51
CA VAL A 64 8.30 -2.73 -7.24
C VAL A 64 8.19 -4.15 -6.67
N PHE A 65 6.98 -4.69 -6.56
CA PHE A 65 6.78 -6.04 -6.02
C PHE A 65 7.36 -7.13 -6.92
N PHE A 66 7.25 -6.97 -8.24
CA PHE A 66 7.86 -7.87 -9.21
C PHE A 66 9.38 -7.89 -9.06
N THR A 67 10.01 -6.72 -8.98
CA THR A 67 11.47 -6.60 -8.75
C THR A 67 11.89 -7.25 -7.44
N ALA A 68 11.13 -7.00 -6.35
CA ALA A 68 11.38 -7.62 -5.06
C ALA A 68 11.26 -9.15 -5.11
N ASP A 69 10.30 -9.70 -5.87
CA ASP A 69 10.15 -11.14 -6.05
C ASP A 69 11.31 -11.76 -6.85
N VAL A 70 11.75 -11.09 -7.93
CA VAL A 70 12.93 -11.50 -8.71
C VAL A 70 14.17 -11.56 -7.80
N PHE A 71 14.42 -10.53 -7.00
CA PHE A 71 15.56 -10.51 -6.07
C PHE A 71 15.45 -11.59 -4.98
N ARG A 72 14.24 -11.83 -4.47
CA ARG A 72 13.99 -12.89 -3.48
C ARG A 72 14.28 -14.28 -4.06
N LYS A 73 13.86 -14.54 -5.30
CA LYS A 73 14.16 -15.79 -6.02
C LYS A 73 15.67 -15.95 -6.23
N ALA A 74 16.34 -14.91 -6.74
CA ALA A 74 17.79 -14.92 -6.96
C ALA A 74 18.60 -15.14 -5.66
N LYS A 75 18.13 -14.61 -4.51
CA LYS A 75 18.75 -14.88 -3.21
C LYS A 75 18.55 -16.33 -2.75
N LYS A 76 17.37 -16.91 -3.02
CA LYS A 76 17.04 -18.29 -2.63
C LYS A 76 17.84 -19.32 -3.42
N ASP A 77 18.13 -19.06 -4.70
CA ASP A 77 18.93 -19.95 -5.56
C ASP A 77 20.44 -19.99 -5.22
N LYS A 78 20.93 -19.08 -4.37
CA LYS A 78 22.34 -19.05 -3.91
C LYS A 78 22.58 -19.78 -2.57
N ASN A 79 21.56 -20.39 -1.98
CA ASN A 79 21.63 -21.23 -0.79
C ASN A 79 21.25 -22.67 -1.14
#